data_AF-A0A355G150-F1
#
_entry.id   AF-A0A355G150-F1
#
_cell.length_a   1.000
_cell.length_b   1.000
_cell.length_c   1.000
_cell.angle_alpha   90.00
_cell.angle_beta   90.00
_cell.angle_gamma   90.00
#
_symmetry.space_group_name_H-M   'P 1'
#
loop_
_entity.id
_entity.type
_entity.pdbx_description
1 polymer ?
#
loop_
_entity_poly.entity_id
_entity_poly.type
_entity_poly.pdbx_seq_one_letter_code
_entity_poly.pdbx_strand_id
1 'polypeptide(L)'
;MKKQLICVALVTAALSATLASCSIGGKKPEETQAAVTVQSYSERASFYDALVAGDSNPIDLVTTLNDSITIEGDSALVSEGVYEKIVNIANKVFVPMRSKYGSSGTQTVTIVLDPSGVNYSPCYAVGNTVLISAEWLNNHPKDCDILIEGLAMSVMNYSKKDEIPEWIINALKVYIRDEYACYKADSSLTLPKKYNGKSYEKDAESAAAFLKWVKESQNVDIADLLDSSLYGSEGYQPSFWMEKTGKTLDQLWSQYKSA
;
A
#
# COMPACT_ATOMS: atom_id res chain seq x y z
N MET A 1 -2.23 -3.69 63.52
CA MET A 1 -3.45 -3.03 64.05
C MET A 1 -3.48 -1.58 63.57
N LYS A 2 -4.63 -1.14 63.02
CA LYS A 2 -5.13 0.26 62.86
C LYS A 2 -4.28 1.18 61.95
N LYS A 3 -4.69 1.50 60.70
CA LYS A 3 -5.75 2.44 60.24
C LYS A 3 -5.79 3.76 61.02
N GLN A 4 -5.88 4.87 60.25
CA GLN A 4 -6.29 6.26 60.55
C GLN A 4 -5.17 7.27 60.21
N LEU A 5 -5.40 8.49 59.70
CA LEU A 5 -6.52 9.14 59.01
C LEU A 5 -5.95 10.42 58.34
N ILE A 6 -6.72 10.94 57.39
CA ILE A 6 -6.64 12.20 56.64
C ILE A 6 -6.32 13.45 57.50
N CYS A 7 -5.59 14.43 56.94
CA CYS A 7 -5.95 15.85 57.09
C CYS A 7 -5.29 16.77 56.06
N VAL A 8 -6.13 17.49 55.32
CA VAL A 8 -5.84 18.64 54.44
C VAL A 8 -5.56 19.88 55.28
N ALA A 9 -4.60 20.71 54.89
CA ALA A 9 -4.53 22.10 55.34
C ALA A 9 -4.05 23.02 54.20
N LEU A 10 -4.95 23.90 53.78
CA LEU A 10 -4.66 25.12 53.02
C LEU A 10 -3.72 26.03 53.82
N VAL A 11 -2.76 26.66 53.13
CA VAL A 11 -2.17 27.92 53.60
C VAL A 11 -2.15 28.89 52.42
N THR A 12 -3.06 29.86 52.48
CA THR A 12 -2.99 31.14 51.78
C THR A 12 -1.96 32.02 52.49
N ALA A 13 -1.07 32.65 51.71
CA ALA A 13 -0.35 33.83 52.16
C ALA A 13 -0.17 34.77 50.95
N ALA A 14 -1.00 35.80 50.93
CA ALA A 14 -0.79 36.99 50.12
C ALA A 14 0.37 37.79 50.73
N LEU A 15 1.32 38.23 49.91
CA LEU A 15 2.19 39.33 50.26
C LEU A 15 2.31 40.28 49.06
N SER A 16 1.63 41.40 49.19
CA SER A 16 1.66 42.54 48.30
C SER A 16 3.00 43.27 48.48
N ALA A 17 3.73 43.45 47.39
CA ALA A 17 4.81 44.45 47.32
C ALA A 17 4.59 45.30 46.07
N THR A 18 4.11 46.51 46.27
CA THR A 18 4.13 47.60 45.30
C THR A 18 5.54 48.17 45.20
N LEU A 19 6.14 48.17 44.00
CA LEU A 19 7.08 49.20 43.58
C LEU A 19 6.95 49.48 42.07
N ALA A 20 6.55 50.73 41.81
CA ALA A 20 6.92 51.64 40.74
C ALA A 20 7.36 51.11 39.36
N SER A 21 6.56 51.53 38.39
CA SER A 21 6.86 51.79 36.98
C SER A 21 8.32 52.14 36.66
N CYS A 22 8.90 51.41 35.69
CA CYS A 22 9.73 52.02 34.65
C CYS A 22 9.66 51.21 33.35
N SER A 23 9.64 51.94 32.25
CA SER A 23 9.19 51.56 30.91
C SER A 23 10.20 50.72 30.12
N ILE A 24 9.69 49.63 29.52
CA ILE A 24 9.86 49.17 28.13
C ILE A 24 11.31 49.04 27.61
N GLY A 25 11.75 47.79 27.41
CA GLY A 25 12.93 47.49 26.59
C GLY A 25 13.37 46.03 26.68
N GLY A 26 12.60 45.10 26.10
CA GLY A 26 13.03 43.71 25.95
C GLY A 26 11.87 42.76 25.70
N LYS A 27 11.57 42.49 24.42
CA LYS A 27 10.66 41.38 24.06
C LYS A 27 11.29 40.07 24.51
N LYS A 28 10.59 39.32 25.35
CA LYS A 28 10.77 37.88 25.54
C LYS A 28 10.45 37.20 24.20
N PRO A 29 11.22 36.21 23.72
CA PRO A 29 10.85 35.50 22.51
C PRO A 29 9.53 34.77 22.76
N GLU A 30 8.53 35.19 22.02
CA GLU A 30 7.22 34.57 21.92
C GLU A 30 7.42 33.30 21.09
N GLU A 31 7.18 32.13 21.68
CA GLU A 31 7.07 30.88 20.94
C GLU A 31 5.85 31.01 20.01
N THR A 32 6.09 31.42 18.77
CA THR A 32 5.12 31.33 17.70
C THR A 32 4.94 29.85 17.39
N GLN A 33 3.96 29.23 18.04
CA GLN A 33 3.40 27.98 17.55
C GLN A 33 2.70 28.32 16.23
N ALA A 34 3.34 27.99 15.11
CA ALA A 34 2.76 28.20 13.80
C ALA A 34 1.43 27.44 13.75
N ALA A 35 0.32 28.17 13.61
CA ALA A 35 -0.98 27.59 13.33
C ALA A 35 -0.88 26.93 11.95
N VAL A 36 -0.76 25.61 11.93
CA VAL A 36 -0.88 24.81 10.72
C VAL A 36 -2.35 24.89 10.30
N THR A 37 -2.60 25.60 9.21
CA THR A 37 -3.91 25.64 8.56
C THR A 37 -4.16 24.28 7.93
N VAL A 38 -4.86 23.38 8.64
CA VAL A 38 -5.34 22.11 8.08
C VAL A 38 -6.39 22.44 7.03
N GLN A 39 -6.01 22.35 5.76
CA GLN A 39 -6.97 22.47 4.67
C GLN A 39 -7.91 21.26 4.73
N SER A 40 -9.22 21.51 4.74
CA SER A 40 -10.21 20.47 4.94
C SER A 40 -10.13 19.40 3.85
N TYR A 41 -10.13 18.12 4.24
CA TYR A 41 -9.99 16.97 3.34
C TYR A 41 -10.97 16.95 2.15
N SER A 42 -12.12 17.64 2.28
CA SER A 42 -13.19 17.71 1.27
C SER A 42 -12.92 18.62 0.07
N GLU A 43 -11.83 19.40 0.07
CA GLU A 43 -11.55 20.39 -0.99
C GLU A 43 -10.40 19.99 -1.93
N ARG A 44 -9.77 18.82 -1.72
CA ARG A 44 -8.70 18.32 -2.59
C ARG A 44 -9.29 17.67 -3.84
N ALA A 45 -8.70 17.94 -5.01
CA ALA A 45 -8.80 17.04 -6.15
C ALA A 45 -8.41 15.61 -5.71
N SER A 46 -8.83 14.57 -6.44
CA SER A 46 -8.46 13.20 -6.04
C SER A 46 -6.93 13.14 -5.82
N PHE A 47 -6.47 12.62 -4.68
CA PHE A 47 -5.04 12.64 -4.34
C PHE A 47 -4.21 11.96 -5.45
N TYR A 48 -4.84 11.02 -6.15
CA TYR A 48 -4.39 10.44 -7.40
C TYR A 48 -4.05 11.48 -8.49
N ASP A 49 -4.99 12.37 -8.86
CA ASP A 49 -4.77 13.36 -9.92
C ASP A 49 -3.64 14.33 -9.56
N ALA A 50 -3.57 14.72 -8.28
CA ALA A 50 -2.49 15.55 -7.76
C ALA A 50 -1.13 14.84 -7.88
N LEU A 51 -1.05 13.57 -7.46
CA LEU A 51 0.17 12.78 -7.52
C LEU A 51 0.65 12.56 -8.97
N VAL A 52 -0.26 12.24 -9.89
CA VAL A 52 0.05 12.09 -11.32
C VAL A 52 0.52 13.42 -11.94
N ALA A 53 -0.02 14.56 -11.47
CA ALA A 53 0.41 15.89 -11.87
C ALA A 53 1.72 16.36 -11.20
N GLY A 54 2.29 15.57 -10.28
CA GLY A 54 3.49 15.92 -9.52
C GLY A 54 3.25 16.89 -8.35
N ASP A 55 2.00 17.15 -8.00
CA ASP A 55 1.61 17.95 -6.83
C ASP A 55 1.49 17.02 -5.61
N SER A 56 2.50 17.06 -4.74
CA SER A 56 2.63 16.16 -3.59
C SER A 56 2.55 16.93 -2.28
N ASN A 57 1.47 17.69 -2.08
CA ASN A 57 1.22 18.29 -0.77
C ASN A 57 1.16 17.18 0.29
N PRO A 58 2.11 17.15 1.25
CA PRO A 58 2.26 16.03 2.17
C PRO A 58 1.04 15.89 3.06
N ILE A 59 0.72 14.65 3.45
CA ILE A 59 -0.28 14.41 4.48
C ILE A 59 0.35 14.61 5.86
N ASP A 60 -0.33 15.34 6.74
CA ASP A 60 0.22 15.82 8.02
C ASP A 60 0.61 14.70 9.00
N LEU A 61 0.11 13.47 8.82
CA LEU A 61 0.49 12.32 9.66
C LEU A 61 1.39 11.35 8.90
N VAL A 62 2.65 11.27 9.35
CA VAL A 62 3.68 10.41 8.76
C VAL A 62 4.22 9.44 9.82
N THR A 63 4.17 8.15 9.52
CA THR A 63 4.79 7.08 10.30
C THR A 63 5.90 6.43 9.48
N THR A 64 7.15 6.63 9.88
CA THR A 64 8.30 5.89 9.30
C THR A 64 8.49 4.60 10.08
N LEU A 65 8.36 3.46 9.39
CA LEU A 65 8.53 2.14 10.02
C LEU A 65 10.00 1.70 10.04
N ASN A 66 10.73 2.05 8.97
CA ASN A 66 12.17 1.87 8.81
C ASN A 66 12.65 2.73 7.61
N ASP A 67 13.95 2.69 7.30
CA ASP A 67 14.56 3.46 6.21
C ASP A 67 13.96 3.20 4.81
N SER A 68 13.16 2.14 4.65
CA SER A 68 12.55 1.74 3.38
C SER A 68 11.03 1.93 3.32
N ILE A 69 10.33 2.24 4.43
CA ILE A 69 8.87 2.27 4.46
C ILE A 69 8.35 3.48 5.24
N THR A 70 7.55 4.28 4.54
CA THR A 70 6.78 5.39 5.11
C THR A 70 5.29 5.13 4.92
N ILE A 71 4.48 5.43 5.94
CA ILE A 71 3.02 5.43 5.86
C ILE A 71 2.52 6.84 6.16
N GLU A 72 1.71 7.39 5.26
CA GLU A 72 1.08 8.70 5.37
C GLU A 72 -0.44 8.55 5.50
N GLY A 73 -1.06 9.33 6.38
CA GLY A 73 -2.50 9.32 6.60
C GLY A 73 -2.91 8.98 8.04
N ASP A 74 -4.00 9.61 8.48
CA ASP A 74 -4.53 9.45 9.84
C ASP A 74 -5.12 8.06 10.05
N SER A 75 -4.64 7.34 11.07
CA SER A 75 -5.20 6.05 11.49
C SER A 75 -6.70 6.11 11.79
N ALA A 76 -7.24 7.27 12.18
CA ALA A 76 -8.66 7.48 12.42
C ALA A 76 -9.51 7.42 11.15
N LEU A 77 -8.90 7.39 9.96
CA LEU A 77 -9.61 7.23 8.69
C LEU A 77 -10.14 5.80 8.49
N VAL A 78 -9.63 4.82 9.23
CA VAL A 78 -10.03 3.42 9.09
C VAL A 78 -10.55 2.85 10.41
N SER A 79 -11.35 1.80 10.28
CA SER A 79 -11.91 1.05 11.40
C SER A 79 -10.83 0.46 12.30
N GLU A 80 -11.17 0.26 13.58
CA GLU A 80 -10.26 -0.29 14.60
C GLU A 80 -9.54 -1.57 14.11
N GLY A 81 -8.22 -1.63 14.30
CA GLY A 81 -7.40 -2.78 13.91
C GLY A 81 -6.94 -2.78 12.45
N VAL A 82 -7.54 -2.00 11.55
CA VAL A 82 -7.18 -1.99 10.13
C VAL A 82 -5.81 -1.34 9.92
N TYR A 83 -5.54 -0.21 10.59
CA TYR A 83 -4.25 0.48 10.46
C TYR A 83 -3.08 -0.41 10.90
N GLU A 84 -3.23 -1.14 12.01
CA GLU A 84 -2.22 -2.09 12.49
C GLU A 84 -1.97 -3.22 11.49
N LYS A 85 -3.02 -3.69 10.80
CA LYS A 85 -2.87 -4.70 9.74
C LYS A 85 -2.07 -4.16 8.55
N ILE A 86 -2.33 -2.92 8.13
CA ILE A 86 -1.56 -2.23 7.06
C ILE A 86 -0.08 -2.16 7.45
N VAL A 87 0.21 -1.68 8.67
CA VAL A 87 1.58 -1.59 9.21
C VAL A 87 2.27 -2.96 9.21
N ASN A 88 1.56 -4.01 9.64
CA ASN A 88 2.08 -5.38 9.67
C ASN A 88 2.40 -5.89 8.26
N ILE A 89 1.46 -5.75 7.32
CA ILE A 89 1.66 -6.16 5.92
C ILE A 89 2.87 -5.44 5.34
N ALA A 90 2.93 -4.11 5.46
CA ALA A 90 4.03 -3.32 4.92
C ALA A 90 5.40 -3.82 5.44
N ASN A 91 5.54 -3.95 6.76
CA ASN A 91 6.77 -4.43 7.39
C ASN A 91 7.16 -5.84 6.97
N LYS A 92 6.19 -6.76 6.88
CA LYS A 92 6.46 -8.17 6.61
C LYS A 92 6.71 -8.45 5.13
N VAL A 93 6.03 -7.73 4.24
CA VAL A 93 5.94 -8.07 2.81
C VAL A 93 6.90 -7.26 1.96
N PHE A 94 7.06 -5.96 2.24
CA PHE A 94 7.74 -5.06 1.29
C PHE A 94 9.18 -5.48 0.99
N VAL A 95 10.02 -5.70 2.02
CA VAL A 95 11.45 -6.01 1.82
C VAL A 95 11.66 -7.35 1.09
N PRO A 96 11.02 -8.47 1.49
CA PRO A 96 11.13 -9.73 0.74
C PRO A 96 10.59 -9.63 -0.69
N MET A 97 9.46 -8.94 -0.88
CA MET A 97 8.85 -8.78 -2.20
C MET A 97 9.75 -7.94 -3.12
N ARG A 98 10.29 -6.81 -2.64
CA ARG A 98 11.28 -5.99 -3.35
C ARG A 98 12.52 -6.80 -3.70
N SER A 99 13.01 -7.65 -2.80
CA SER A 99 14.18 -8.49 -3.09
C SER A 99 13.93 -9.50 -4.21
N LYS A 100 12.67 -9.92 -4.41
CA LYS A 100 12.30 -10.96 -5.38
C LYS A 100 11.84 -10.39 -6.72
N TYR A 101 11.02 -9.36 -6.69
CA TYR A 101 10.32 -8.77 -7.84
C TYR A 101 10.68 -7.31 -8.09
N GLY A 102 11.67 -6.77 -7.36
CA GLY A 102 12.03 -5.36 -7.46
C GLY A 102 12.93 -5.08 -8.65
N SER A 103 12.64 -3.98 -9.36
CA SER A 103 13.65 -3.35 -10.20
C SER A 103 14.84 -2.89 -9.35
N SER A 104 16.04 -2.79 -9.95
CA SER A 104 17.25 -2.37 -9.22
C SER A 104 17.18 -0.96 -8.59
N GLY A 105 16.14 -0.18 -8.90
CA GLY A 105 15.95 1.20 -8.41
C GLY A 105 14.92 1.38 -7.29
N THR A 106 13.99 0.44 -7.07
CA THR A 106 12.97 0.62 -6.03
C THR A 106 13.55 0.29 -4.67
N GLN A 107 13.90 1.31 -3.88
CA GLN A 107 14.48 1.12 -2.54
C GLN A 107 13.51 1.45 -1.40
N THR A 108 12.56 2.35 -1.63
CA THR A 108 11.63 2.79 -0.60
C THR A 108 10.20 2.67 -1.11
N VAL A 109 9.23 2.71 -0.20
CA VAL A 109 7.81 2.86 -0.53
C VAL A 109 7.17 3.86 0.41
N THR A 110 6.31 4.70 -0.14
CA THR A 110 5.39 5.55 0.63
C THR A 110 3.98 5.02 0.44
N ILE A 111 3.35 4.57 1.53
CA ILE A 111 1.96 4.10 1.52
C ILE A 111 1.08 5.23 2.02
N VAL A 112 0.12 5.66 1.21
CA VAL A 112 -0.80 6.74 1.51
C VAL A 112 -2.18 6.15 1.77
N LEU A 113 -2.68 6.32 2.99
CA LEU A 113 -4.07 6.03 3.33
C LEU A 113 -4.94 7.18 2.82
N ASP A 114 -5.59 6.95 1.68
CA ASP A 114 -6.32 7.97 0.94
C ASP A 114 -7.77 8.11 1.45
N PRO A 115 -8.13 9.25 2.06
CA PRO A 115 -9.49 9.51 2.54
C PRO A 115 -10.48 9.81 1.43
N SER A 116 -10.02 10.23 0.26
CA SER A 116 -10.87 10.56 -0.90
C SER A 116 -11.32 9.33 -1.69
N GLY A 117 -10.77 8.16 -1.34
CA GLY A 117 -10.96 6.94 -2.10
C GLY A 117 -10.17 6.95 -3.41
N VAL A 118 -10.14 5.81 -4.10
CA VAL A 118 -9.48 5.66 -5.39
C VAL A 118 -10.51 5.22 -6.43
N ASN A 119 -10.64 6.01 -7.50
CA ASN A 119 -11.74 5.88 -8.47
C ASN A 119 -11.69 4.61 -9.34
N TYR A 120 -10.55 3.92 -9.39
CA TYR A 120 -10.31 2.82 -10.34
C TYR A 120 -10.05 1.47 -9.67
N SER A 121 -9.25 1.45 -8.61
CA SER A 121 -8.86 0.24 -7.88
C SER A 121 -8.71 0.59 -6.40
N PRO A 122 -9.17 -0.23 -5.45
CA PRO A 122 -9.04 0.02 -4.01
C PRO A 122 -7.62 0.29 -3.51
N CYS A 123 -6.63 -0.20 -4.25
CA CYS A 123 -5.22 0.09 -4.04
C CYS A 123 -4.52 0.26 -5.39
N TYR A 124 -3.62 1.24 -5.49
CA TYR A 124 -2.91 1.59 -6.72
C TYR A 124 -1.51 2.11 -6.41
N ALA A 125 -0.58 2.07 -7.38
CA ALA A 125 0.76 2.61 -7.22
C ALA A 125 1.17 3.56 -8.36
N VAL A 126 1.79 4.68 -7.98
CA VAL A 126 2.48 5.62 -8.89
C VAL A 126 3.94 5.67 -8.45
N GLY A 127 4.85 5.08 -9.24
CA GLY A 127 6.25 4.95 -8.86
C GLY A 127 6.41 4.17 -7.56
N ASN A 128 7.05 4.78 -6.55
CA ASN A 128 7.21 4.20 -5.22
C ASN A 128 6.10 4.61 -4.23
N THR A 129 5.06 5.31 -4.67
CA THR A 129 3.93 5.71 -3.83
C THR A 129 2.75 4.77 -4.07
N VAL A 130 2.23 4.18 -3.01
CA VAL A 130 1.06 3.29 -3.01
C VAL A 130 -0.10 4.01 -2.35
N LEU A 131 -1.21 4.20 -3.05
CA LEU A 131 -2.45 4.71 -2.48
C LEU A 131 -3.34 3.53 -2.10
N ILE A 132 -3.95 3.59 -0.91
CA ILE A 132 -4.95 2.62 -0.47
C ILE A 132 -6.18 3.37 0.06
N SER A 133 -7.37 3.02 -0.45
CA SER A 133 -8.61 3.72 -0.08
C SER A 133 -9.04 3.39 1.35
N ALA A 134 -9.14 4.43 2.18
CA ALA A 134 -9.74 4.31 3.51
C ALA A 134 -11.22 3.91 3.43
N GLU A 135 -11.96 4.43 2.45
CA GLU A 135 -13.36 4.08 2.20
C GLU A 135 -13.53 2.58 1.92
N TRP A 136 -12.69 2.01 1.04
CA TRP A 136 -12.72 0.59 0.72
C TRP A 136 -12.48 -0.23 1.96
N LEU A 137 -11.44 0.11 2.73
CA LEU A 137 -11.06 -0.60 3.94
C LEU A 137 -12.13 -0.51 5.03
N ASN A 138 -12.88 0.58 5.13
CA ASN A 138 -14.01 0.65 6.05
C ASN A 138 -15.19 -0.23 5.61
N ASN A 139 -15.43 -0.32 4.31
CA ASN A 139 -16.46 -1.20 3.75
C ASN A 139 -16.02 -2.68 3.70
N HIS A 140 -14.71 -2.93 3.71
CA HIS A 140 -14.08 -4.25 3.56
C HIS A 140 -12.91 -4.40 4.57
N PRO A 141 -13.15 -4.33 5.89
CA PRO A 141 -12.08 -4.29 6.91
C PRO A 141 -11.26 -5.57 7.03
N LYS A 142 -11.70 -6.62 6.33
CA LYS A 142 -10.98 -7.88 6.21
C LYS A 142 -10.04 -7.93 5.01
N ASP A 143 -10.20 -7.02 4.07
CA ASP A 143 -9.45 -6.98 2.82
C ASP A 143 -8.17 -6.13 2.90
N CYS A 144 -7.43 -6.24 4.01
CA CYS A 144 -6.19 -5.46 4.17
C CYS A 144 -5.07 -5.93 3.23
N ASP A 145 -5.09 -7.21 2.82
CA ASP A 145 -4.12 -7.77 1.87
C ASP A 145 -4.19 -7.13 0.47
N ILE A 146 -5.21 -6.32 0.17
CA ILE A 146 -5.26 -5.50 -1.04
C ILE A 146 -4.04 -4.56 -1.18
N LEU A 147 -3.45 -4.15 -0.05
CA LEU A 147 -2.21 -3.36 -0.04
C LEU A 147 -1.08 -4.05 -0.81
N ILE A 148 -1.06 -5.38 -0.80
CA ILE A 148 -0.02 -6.19 -1.45
C ILE A 148 -0.03 -5.98 -2.97
N GLU A 149 -1.18 -5.71 -3.59
CA GLU A 149 -1.24 -5.40 -5.03
C GLU A 149 -0.57 -4.05 -5.35
N GLY A 150 -0.78 -3.03 -4.52
CA GLY A 150 -0.10 -1.76 -4.64
C GLY A 150 1.39 -1.87 -4.39
N LEU A 151 1.80 -2.61 -3.34
CA LEU A 151 3.21 -2.90 -3.08
C LEU A 151 3.85 -3.63 -4.27
N ALA A 152 3.20 -4.66 -4.80
CA ALA A 152 3.66 -5.39 -5.98
C ALA A 152 3.86 -4.44 -7.16
N MET A 153 2.89 -3.57 -7.42
CA MET A 153 3.01 -2.58 -8.50
C MET A 153 4.17 -1.60 -8.30
N SER A 154 4.40 -1.16 -7.05
CA SER A 154 5.51 -0.25 -6.72
C SER A 154 6.89 -0.89 -6.82
N VAL A 155 7.02 -2.19 -6.50
CA VAL A 155 8.30 -2.90 -6.64
C VAL A 155 8.57 -3.29 -8.09
N MET A 156 7.54 -3.76 -8.79
CA MET A 156 7.65 -4.18 -10.18
C MET A 156 8.04 -2.99 -11.06
N ASN A 157 7.31 -1.86 -10.95
CA ASN A 157 7.64 -0.56 -11.56
C ASN A 157 8.27 -0.64 -12.97
N TYR A 158 7.65 -1.41 -13.86
CA TYR A 158 8.19 -1.64 -15.21
C TYR A 158 8.26 -0.33 -16.00
N SER A 159 9.45 0.02 -16.51
CA SER A 159 9.66 1.26 -17.27
C SER A 159 8.88 1.29 -18.59
N LYS A 160 8.57 0.11 -19.15
CA LYS A 160 7.81 -0.09 -20.38
C LYS A 160 6.42 -0.64 -20.14
N LYS A 161 5.78 -0.28 -19.01
CA LYS A 161 4.46 -0.84 -18.63
C LYS A 161 3.41 -0.74 -19.75
N ASP A 162 3.44 0.30 -20.57
CA ASP A 162 2.48 0.53 -21.65
C ASP A 162 2.69 -0.40 -22.87
N GLU A 163 3.85 -1.06 -22.95
CA GLU A 163 4.16 -2.09 -23.96
C GLU A 163 3.79 -3.50 -23.48
N ILE A 164 3.45 -3.66 -22.19
CA ILE A 164 3.11 -4.95 -21.58
C ILE A 164 1.59 -5.16 -21.65
N PRO A 165 1.10 -6.32 -22.11
CA PRO A 165 -0.33 -6.63 -22.03
C PRO A 165 -0.84 -6.46 -20.59
N GLU A 166 -1.89 -5.64 -20.43
CA GLU A 166 -2.39 -5.25 -19.11
C GLU A 166 -2.74 -6.44 -18.22
N TRP A 167 -3.28 -7.51 -18.83
CA TRP A 167 -3.62 -8.74 -18.12
C TRP A 167 -2.42 -9.38 -17.42
N ILE A 168 -1.19 -9.25 -17.94
CA ILE A 168 0.03 -9.80 -17.33
C ILE A 168 0.35 -9.06 -16.05
N ILE A 169 0.33 -7.72 -16.10
CA ILE A 169 0.58 -6.88 -14.92
C ILE A 169 -0.48 -7.17 -13.85
N ASN A 170 -1.75 -7.22 -14.26
CA ASN A 170 -2.86 -7.54 -13.36
C ASN A 170 -2.79 -8.98 -12.81
N ALA A 171 -2.36 -9.95 -13.61
CA ALA A 171 -2.18 -11.33 -13.15
C ALA A 171 -1.02 -11.43 -12.14
N LEU A 172 0.11 -10.79 -12.41
CA LEU A 172 1.28 -10.81 -11.53
C LEU A 172 0.99 -10.16 -10.18
N LYS A 173 0.37 -8.97 -10.14
CA LYS A 173 0.05 -8.30 -8.85
C LYS A 173 -0.91 -9.14 -8.00
N VAL A 174 -1.92 -9.77 -8.62
CA VAL A 174 -2.90 -10.62 -7.91
C VAL A 174 -2.27 -11.97 -7.50
N TYR A 175 -1.41 -12.55 -8.34
CA TYR A 175 -0.64 -13.74 -8.02
C TYR A 175 0.31 -13.49 -6.84
N ILE A 176 1.04 -12.37 -6.84
CA ILE A 176 1.93 -11.96 -5.74
C ILE A 176 1.11 -11.72 -4.46
N ARG A 177 -0.07 -11.12 -4.57
CA ARG A 177 -1.01 -11.00 -3.45
C ARG A 177 -1.37 -12.36 -2.86
N ASP A 178 -1.71 -13.36 -3.67
CA ASP A 178 -1.95 -14.72 -3.15
C ASP A 178 -0.69 -15.29 -2.48
N GLU A 179 0.51 -15.13 -3.04
CA GLU A 179 1.72 -15.69 -2.44
C GLU A 179 2.09 -15.03 -1.09
N TYR A 180 1.82 -13.73 -0.91
CA TYR A 180 2.24 -12.94 0.25
C TYR A 180 1.13 -12.61 1.26
N ALA A 181 -0.13 -12.98 0.99
CA ALA A 181 -1.27 -12.65 1.83
C ALA A 181 -1.04 -13.03 3.30
N CYS A 182 -1.19 -12.04 4.18
CA CYS A 182 -0.98 -12.18 5.62
C CYS A 182 -2.25 -12.61 6.34
N TYR A 183 -3.41 -12.34 5.76
CA TYR A 183 -4.72 -12.57 6.34
C TYR A 183 -5.61 -13.42 5.42
N LYS A 184 -5.04 -14.47 4.78
CA LYS A 184 -5.76 -15.35 3.83
C LYS A 184 -7.12 -15.85 4.30
N ALA A 185 -7.26 -16.16 5.60
CA ALA A 185 -8.53 -16.66 6.16
C ALA A 185 -9.65 -15.60 6.16
N ASP A 186 -9.27 -14.32 6.11
CA ASP A 186 -10.17 -13.17 6.10
C ASP A 186 -10.16 -12.43 4.75
N SER A 187 -9.24 -12.73 3.84
CA SER A 187 -9.11 -12.05 2.54
C SER A 187 -10.35 -12.22 1.66
N SER A 188 -10.71 -11.15 0.94
CA SER A 188 -11.75 -11.18 -0.11
C SER A 188 -11.26 -11.89 -1.38
N LEU A 189 -9.94 -11.85 -1.65
CA LEU A 189 -9.33 -12.50 -2.81
C LEU A 189 -9.63 -14.00 -2.83
N THR A 190 -10.29 -14.46 -3.89
CA THR A 190 -10.57 -15.88 -4.10
C THR A 190 -10.05 -16.30 -5.47
N LEU A 191 -8.85 -16.88 -5.51
CA LEU A 191 -8.37 -17.47 -6.75
C LEU A 191 -9.18 -18.73 -7.07
N PRO A 192 -9.79 -18.82 -8.27
CA PRO A 192 -10.56 -19.99 -8.64
C PRO A 192 -9.62 -21.21 -8.78
N LYS A 193 -9.95 -22.32 -8.12
CA LYS A 193 -9.15 -23.56 -8.20
C LYS A 193 -9.20 -24.25 -9.56
N LYS A 194 -10.21 -23.91 -10.37
CA LYS A 194 -10.46 -24.41 -11.72
C LYS A 194 -10.97 -23.25 -12.56
N TYR A 195 -10.91 -23.40 -13.88
CA TYR A 195 -11.49 -22.42 -14.78
C TYR A 195 -12.96 -22.09 -14.42
N ASN A 196 -13.25 -20.79 -14.28
CA ASN A 196 -14.54 -20.26 -13.83
C ASN A 196 -15.39 -19.67 -14.98
N GLY A 197 -15.01 -19.89 -16.24
CA GLY A 197 -15.70 -19.32 -17.40
C GLY A 197 -15.23 -17.93 -17.82
N LYS A 198 -14.31 -17.29 -17.09
CA LYS A 198 -13.80 -15.95 -17.40
C LYS A 198 -12.44 -15.99 -18.10
N SER A 199 -12.26 -15.13 -19.10
CA SER A 199 -10.99 -14.98 -19.81
C SER A 199 -9.91 -14.34 -18.93
N TYR A 200 -8.66 -14.80 -19.05
CA TYR A 200 -7.51 -14.15 -18.39
C TYR A 200 -7.34 -12.68 -18.82
N GLU A 201 -7.78 -12.32 -20.02
CA GLU A 201 -7.67 -10.94 -20.52
C GLU A 201 -8.61 -9.96 -19.81
N LYS A 202 -9.66 -10.47 -19.14
CA LYS A 202 -10.74 -9.65 -18.58
C LYS A 202 -10.91 -9.78 -17.07
N ASP A 203 -10.23 -10.74 -16.45
CA ASP A 203 -10.40 -11.05 -15.04
C ASP A 203 -9.05 -11.43 -14.42
N ALA A 204 -8.56 -10.56 -13.54
CA ALA A 204 -7.22 -10.68 -12.96
C ALA A 204 -7.09 -11.90 -12.04
N GLU A 205 -8.16 -12.29 -11.32
CA GLU A 205 -8.17 -13.48 -10.47
C GLU A 205 -8.07 -14.76 -11.31
N SER A 206 -8.81 -14.85 -12.41
CA SER A 206 -8.70 -15.95 -13.38
C SER A 206 -7.32 -16.00 -14.03
N ALA A 207 -6.72 -14.85 -14.34
CA ALA A 207 -5.38 -14.78 -14.89
C ALA A 207 -4.32 -15.22 -13.87
N ALA A 208 -4.42 -14.79 -12.61
CA ALA A 208 -3.54 -15.21 -11.53
C ALA A 208 -3.68 -16.71 -11.21
N ALA A 209 -4.91 -17.24 -11.20
CA ALA A 209 -5.16 -18.66 -11.05
C ALA A 209 -4.55 -19.48 -12.20
N PHE A 210 -4.57 -18.95 -13.42
CA PHE A 210 -3.87 -19.55 -14.54
C PHE A 210 -2.35 -19.55 -14.35
N LEU A 211 -1.73 -18.45 -13.92
CA LEU A 211 -0.31 -18.44 -13.61
C LEU A 211 0.05 -19.49 -12.55
N LYS A 212 -0.78 -19.64 -11.52
CA LYS A 212 -0.63 -20.66 -10.49
C LYS A 212 -0.74 -22.08 -11.05
N TRP A 213 -1.71 -22.34 -11.92
CA TRP A 213 -1.83 -23.62 -12.61
C TRP A 213 -0.61 -23.92 -13.50
N VAL A 214 -0.08 -22.94 -14.24
CA VAL A 214 1.13 -23.13 -15.06
C VAL A 214 2.33 -23.43 -14.16
N LYS A 215 2.46 -22.75 -13.02
CA LYS A 215 3.48 -23.02 -12.00
C LYS A 215 3.43 -24.48 -11.52
N GLU A 216 2.25 -24.95 -11.18
CA GLU A 216 2.04 -26.27 -10.59
C GLU A 216 2.18 -27.41 -11.63
N SER A 217 1.82 -27.17 -12.89
CA SER A 217 1.70 -28.23 -13.90
C SER A 217 2.77 -28.22 -14.98
N GLN A 218 3.47 -27.10 -15.20
CA GLN A 218 4.40 -26.94 -16.32
C GLN A 218 5.80 -26.50 -15.88
N ASN A 219 5.90 -25.40 -15.13
CA ASN A 219 7.18 -24.82 -14.77
C ASN A 219 7.06 -24.01 -13.47
N VAL A 220 7.69 -24.49 -12.40
CA VAL A 220 7.57 -23.93 -11.04
C VAL A 220 8.01 -22.46 -10.92
N ASP A 221 8.87 -22.01 -11.83
CA ASP A 221 9.46 -20.67 -11.83
C ASP A 221 8.74 -19.71 -12.80
N ILE A 222 7.63 -20.13 -13.45
CA ILE A 222 7.05 -19.39 -14.57
C ILE A 222 6.68 -17.94 -14.24
N ALA A 223 6.13 -17.68 -13.05
CA ALA A 223 5.72 -16.33 -12.65
C ALA A 223 6.95 -15.42 -12.43
N ASP A 224 7.99 -15.97 -11.81
CA ASP A 224 9.23 -15.24 -11.54
C ASP A 224 10.02 -14.99 -12.84
N LEU A 225 10.03 -15.96 -13.76
CA LEU A 225 10.61 -15.83 -15.10
C LEU A 225 9.83 -14.82 -15.95
N LEU A 226 8.49 -14.80 -15.83
CA LEU A 226 7.65 -13.86 -16.55
C LEU A 226 7.95 -12.44 -16.06
N ASP A 227 7.86 -12.18 -14.76
CA ASP A 227 8.24 -10.90 -14.16
C ASP A 227 9.64 -10.44 -14.62
N SER A 228 10.65 -11.30 -14.49
CA SER A 228 12.03 -10.98 -14.89
C SER A 228 12.15 -10.61 -16.38
N SER A 229 11.38 -11.25 -17.26
CA SER A 229 11.40 -10.97 -18.69
C SER A 229 10.88 -9.57 -19.04
N LEU A 230 10.05 -8.98 -18.19
CA LEU A 230 9.42 -7.67 -18.42
C LEU A 230 10.38 -6.49 -18.21
N TYR A 231 11.52 -6.70 -17.54
CA TYR A 231 12.56 -5.69 -17.35
C TYR A 231 13.51 -5.52 -18.55
N GLY A 232 13.53 -6.49 -19.47
CA GLY A 232 14.42 -6.49 -20.62
C GLY A 232 14.10 -5.40 -21.65
N SER A 233 15.06 -5.06 -22.51
CA SER A 233 14.86 -4.09 -23.60
C SER A 233 13.74 -4.48 -24.57
N GLU A 234 13.50 -5.78 -24.73
CA GLU A 234 12.47 -6.34 -25.59
C GLU A 234 11.07 -6.35 -24.95
N GLY A 235 10.96 -6.19 -23.63
CA GLY A 235 9.69 -6.31 -22.91
C GLY A 235 9.04 -7.68 -23.07
N TYR A 236 7.71 -7.74 -22.94
CA TYR A 236 6.96 -8.99 -23.10
C TYR A 236 7.00 -9.50 -24.55
N GLN A 237 7.38 -10.77 -24.72
CA GLN A 237 7.34 -11.46 -26.01
C GLN A 237 6.41 -12.67 -25.96
N PRO A 238 5.47 -12.84 -26.92
CA PRO A 238 4.57 -14.01 -26.95
C PRO A 238 5.31 -15.36 -27.01
N SER A 239 6.53 -15.39 -27.56
CA SER A 239 7.38 -16.60 -27.61
C SER A 239 7.79 -17.09 -26.22
N PHE A 240 7.75 -16.24 -25.20
CA PHE A 240 8.06 -16.56 -23.80
C PHE A 240 7.43 -17.88 -23.35
N TRP A 241 6.13 -18.05 -23.61
CA TRP A 241 5.40 -19.24 -23.18
C TRP A 241 5.96 -20.51 -23.82
N MET A 242 6.23 -20.47 -25.12
CA MET A 242 6.79 -21.60 -25.85
C MET A 242 8.20 -21.92 -25.35
N GLU A 243 9.04 -20.91 -25.13
CA GLU A 243 10.40 -21.08 -24.67
C GLU A 243 10.49 -21.64 -23.24
N LYS A 244 9.60 -21.21 -22.34
CA LYS A 244 9.63 -21.62 -20.93
C LYS A 244 8.82 -22.87 -20.61
N THR A 245 7.87 -23.26 -21.47
CA THR A 245 6.94 -24.39 -21.21
C THR A 245 6.82 -25.41 -22.34
N GLY A 246 7.39 -25.13 -23.52
CA GLY A 246 7.20 -25.92 -24.73
C GLY A 246 5.79 -25.83 -25.33
N LYS A 247 4.97 -24.86 -24.90
CA LYS A 247 3.59 -24.66 -25.36
C LYS A 247 3.30 -23.17 -25.58
N THR A 248 2.44 -22.86 -26.54
CA THR A 248 1.94 -21.49 -26.71
C THR A 248 1.00 -21.11 -25.55
N LEU A 249 0.78 -19.81 -25.37
CA LEU A 249 -0.22 -19.29 -24.41
C LEU A 249 -1.61 -19.92 -24.64
N ASP A 250 -2.05 -20.01 -25.89
CA ASP A 250 -3.36 -20.60 -26.24
C ASP A 250 -3.46 -22.08 -25.87
N GLN A 251 -2.37 -22.84 -26.05
CA GLN A 251 -2.31 -24.25 -25.67
C GLN A 251 -2.37 -24.40 -24.15
N LEU A 252 -1.60 -23.59 -23.42
CA LEU A 252 -1.62 -23.57 -21.95
C LEU A 252 -3.00 -23.20 -21.42
N TRP A 253 -3.59 -22.14 -21.95
CA TRP A 253 -4.92 -21.69 -21.55
C TRP A 253 -5.99 -22.76 -21.85
N SER A 254 -5.90 -23.42 -22.99
CA SER A 254 -6.83 -24.52 -23.34
C SER A 254 -6.70 -25.72 -22.39
N GLN A 255 -5.48 -26.03 -21.94
CA GLN A 255 -5.24 -27.07 -20.94
C GLN A 255 -5.79 -26.66 -19.56
N TYR A 256 -5.53 -25.43 -19.12
CA TYR A 256 -6.09 -24.90 -17.88
C TYR A 256 -7.62 -24.96 -17.84
N LYS A 257 -8.29 -24.58 -18.94
CA LYS A 257 -9.75 -24.69 -19.08
C LYS A 257 -10.30 -26.11 -18.91
N SER A 258 -9.45 -27.13 -19.09
CA SER A 258 -9.83 -28.55 -19.09
C SER A 258 -9.39 -29.30 -17.83
N ALA A 259 -8.68 -28.65 -16.89
CA ALA A 259 -8.18 -29.24 -15.64
C ALA A 259 -9.20 -29.17 -14.48
#